data_AF-A0A7S2JCR3-F1
#
_entry.id   AF-A0A7S2JCR3-F1
#
_cell.length_a   1.000
_cell.length_b   1.000
_cell.length_c   1.000
_cell.angle_alpha   90.00
_cell.angle_beta   90.00
_cell.angle_gamma   90.00
#
_symmetry.space_group_name_H-M   'P 1'
#
loop_
_entity.id
_entity.type
_entity.pdbx_description
1 polymer ?
#
loop_
_entity_poly.entity_id
_entity_poly.type
_entity_poly.pdbx_seq_one_letter_code
_entity_poly.pdbx_strand_id
1 'polypeptide(L)'
;RVEVQDQRQGQGGEEEKEYANAPVDSHVDSFRELALTFRGHCGQIINELNEPVPFPYFHMLTLLMFTDMLAVSWGLVTLRFHPLITATVYVLLLMLFLGLREVAVQMANPFGTDAVDFDIDKFLAGACKNAVAILNDSWGGYTGYTPSISTDVVEPGLAMEGMA
;
A
#
# COMPACT_ATOMS: atom_id res chain seq x y z
N ARG A 1 46.07 -14.33 3.54
CA ARG A 1 46.16 -14.59 5.00
C ARG A 1 46.73 -13.33 5.63
N VAL A 2 45.85 -12.44 6.08
CA VAL A 2 46.20 -11.22 6.83
C VAL A 2 45.20 -11.20 7.98
N GLU A 3 45.72 -11.41 9.18
CA GLU A 3 45.00 -11.25 10.45
C GLU A 3 44.90 -9.76 10.76
N VAL A 4 43.69 -9.28 11.06
CA VAL A 4 43.49 -8.02 11.78
C VAL A 4 42.46 -8.32 12.86
N GLN A 5 43.00 -8.60 14.05
CA GLN A 5 42.32 -8.61 15.31
C GLN A 5 42.48 -7.20 15.88
N ASP A 6 41.40 -6.44 16.05
CA ASP A 6 41.44 -5.23 16.86
C ASP A 6 40.33 -5.24 17.90
N GLN A 7 40.77 -5.09 19.14
CA GLN A 7 40.02 -5.10 20.38
C GLN A 7 39.42 -3.71 20.60
N ARG A 8 38.10 -3.62 20.70
CA ARG A 8 37.45 -2.59 21.52
C ARG A 8 36.49 -3.24 22.50
N GLN A 9 37.04 -3.71 23.61
CA GLN A 9 36.32 -3.78 24.87
C GLN A 9 36.46 -2.43 25.57
N GLY A 10 35.35 -1.90 26.11
CA GLY A 10 35.38 -0.90 27.17
C GLY A 10 34.52 0.34 26.93
N GLN A 11 33.20 0.22 27.06
CA GLN A 11 32.33 1.31 27.53
C GLN A 11 30.95 0.74 27.91
N GLY A 12 30.93 -0.11 28.94
CA GLY A 12 29.71 -0.44 29.67
C GLY A 12 29.79 0.26 31.03
N GLY A 13 29.04 1.34 31.20
CA GLY A 13 29.08 2.09 32.46
C GLY A 13 28.47 3.49 32.50
N GLU A 14 27.77 3.96 31.46
CA GLU A 14 27.19 5.31 31.46
C GLU A 14 25.68 5.38 31.09
N GLU A 15 25.02 4.26 30.77
CA GLU A 15 23.60 4.29 30.37
C GLU A 15 22.58 4.46 31.52
N GLU A 16 23.00 4.40 32.79
CA GLU A 16 22.05 4.29 33.92
C GLU A 16 21.82 5.60 34.71
N LYS A 17 22.30 6.76 34.23
CA LYS A 17 22.11 8.06 34.94
C LYS A 17 21.53 9.21 34.10
N GLU A 18 21.00 8.93 32.91
CA GLU A 18 20.43 9.94 32.01
C GLU A 18 18.90 9.81 31.86
N TYR A 19 18.19 9.49 32.94
CA TYR A 19 16.72 9.50 32.95
C TYR A 19 16.12 10.37 34.07
N ALA A 20 16.96 11.07 34.86
CA ALA A 20 16.51 11.84 36.01
C ALA A 20 16.17 13.32 35.71
N ASN A 21 16.30 13.77 34.46
CA ASN A 21 15.93 15.13 34.03
C ASN A 21 15.31 15.09 32.63
N ALA A 22 14.16 14.44 32.44
CA ALA A 22 13.36 14.69 31.25
C ALA A 22 12.72 16.09 31.41
N PRO A 23 13.07 17.08 30.58
CA PRO A 23 12.43 18.39 30.63
C PRO A 23 10.93 18.25 30.32
N VAL A 24 10.12 19.08 30.95
CA VAL A 24 8.64 19.14 30.83
C VAL A 24 8.15 19.29 29.38
N ASP A 25 9.05 19.61 28.45
CA ASP A 25 8.83 19.75 27.02
C ASP A 25 8.67 18.40 26.26
N SER A 26 9.00 17.26 26.87
CA SER A 26 9.05 15.94 26.20
C SER A 26 7.73 15.48 25.56
N HIS A 27 6.58 15.74 26.18
CA HIS A 27 5.27 15.37 25.64
C HIS A 27 4.85 16.26 24.46
N VAL A 28 5.24 17.55 24.50
CA VAL A 28 4.98 18.50 23.42
C VAL A 28 5.85 18.16 22.20
N ASP A 29 7.10 17.76 22.44
CA ASP A 29 8.00 17.30 21.39
C ASP A 29 7.50 16.01 20.73
N SER A 30 7.03 15.03 21.50
CA SER A 30 6.45 13.81 20.95
C SER A 30 5.20 14.07 20.09
N PHE A 31 4.29 14.94 20.56
CA PHE A 31 3.12 15.34 19.77
C PHE A 31 3.53 16.07 18.48
N ARG A 32 4.54 16.96 18.57
CA ARG A 32 5.08 17.69 17.43
C ARG A 32 5.66 16.74 16.39
N GLU A 33 6.44 15.74 16.80
CA GLU A 33 6.98 14.71 15.90
C GLU A 33 5.88 13.91 15.22
N LEU A 34 4.85 13.52 15.96
CA LEU A 34 3.69 12.81 15.41
C LEU A 34 2.95 13.66 14.37
N ALA A 35 2.70 14.94 14.68
CA ALA A 35 2.02 15.87 13.78
C ALA A 35 2.83 16.12 12.49
N LEU A 36 4.15 16.23 12.60
CA LEU A 36 5.03 16.38 11.44
C LEU A 36 5.10 15.10 10.61
N THR A 37 5.11 13.94 11.24
CA THR A 37 5.08 12.63 10.56
C THR A 37 3.78 12.44 9.80
N PHE A 38 2.63 12.73 10.42
CA PHE A 38 1.33 12.71 9.77
C PHE A 38 1.28 13.66 8.57
N ARG A 39 1.73 14.91 8.74
CA ARG A 39 1.85 15.88 7.65
C ARG A 39 2.76 15.38 6.53
N GLY A 40 3.86 14.71 6.88
CA GLY A 40 4.79 14.07 5.95
C GLY A 40 4.09 13.04 5.06
N HIS A 41 3.28 12.15 5.66
CA HIS A 41 2.49 11.16 4.92
C HIS A 41 1.45 11.80 3.98
N CYS A 42 0.74 12.85 4.43
CA CYS A 42 -0.15 13.60 3.53
C CYS A 42 0.60 14.20 2.34
N GLY A 43 1.82 14.72 2.58
CA GLY A 43 2.68 15.25 1.52
C GLY A 43 3.13 14.17 0.53
N GLN A 44 3.47 12.97 1.00
CA GLN A 44 3.82 11.83 0.14
C GLN A 44 2.67 11.44 -0.79
N ILE A 45 1.44 11.35 -0.27
CA ILE A 45 0.25 11.03 -1.07
C ILE A 45 0.04 12.08 -2.17
N ILE A 46 0.15 13.36 -1.82
CA ILE A 46 0.02 14.46 -2.79
C ILE A 46 1.14 14.40 -3.84
N ASN A 47 2.37 14.04 -3.45
CA ASN A 47 3.47 13.91 -4.38
C ASN A 47 3.23 12.75 -5.37
N GLU A 48 2.79 11.60 -4.88
CA GLU A 48 2.46 10.43 -5.71
C GLU A 48 1.34 10.75 -6.71
N LEU A 49 0.29 11.44 -6.25
CA LEU A 49 -0.81 11.90 -7.13
C LEU A 49 -0.37 12.94 -8.17
N ASN A 50 0.66 13.73 -7.86
CA ASN A 50 1.19 14.76 -8.76
C ASN A 50 2.29 14.26 -9.69
N GLU A 51 2.76 13.02 -9.55
CA GLU A 51 3.75 12.40 -10.42
C GLU A 51 3.08 11.35 -11.32
N PRO A 52 2.19 11.74 -12.24
CA PRO A 52 1.61 10.78 -13.17
C PRO A 52 2.70 10.25 -14.09
N VAL A 53 2.59 8.96 -14.44
CA VAL A 53 3.48 8.32 -15.41
C VAL A 53 3.47 9.14 -16.70
N PRO A 54 4.65 9.55 -17.24
CA PRO A 54 4.65 10.41 -18.41
C PRO A 54 3.99 9.70 -19.59
N PHE A 55 3.09 10.41 -20.27
CA PHE A 55 2.34 9.94 -21.43
C PHE A 55 3.12 9.10 -22.47
N PRO A 56 4.37 9.44 -22.85
CA PRO A 56 5.13 8.61 -23.80
C PRO A 56 5.44 7.21 -23.27
N TYR A 57 5.64 7.01 -21.97
CA TYR A 57 5.91 5.67 -21.41
C TYR A 57 4.72 4.74 -21.61
N PHE A 58 3.50 5.25 -21.41
CA PHE A 58 2.28 4.49 -21.64
C PHE A 58 2.16 4.01 -23.10
N HIS A 59 2.53 4.87 -24.06
CA HIS A 59 2.52 4.54 -25.48
C HIS A 59 3.58 3.49 -25.82
N MET A 60 4.80 3.65 -25.29
CA MET A 60 5.89 2.70 -25.52
C MET A 60 5.58 1.32 -24.94
N LEU A 61 4.99 1.24 -23.75
CA LEU A 61 4.56 -0.03 -23.14
C LEU A 61 3.45 -0.72 -23.95
N THR A 62 2.47 0.05 -24.41
CA THR A 62 1.39 -0.48 -25.25
C THR A 62 1.93 -0.98 -26.60
N LEU A 63 2.85 -0.24 -27.23
CA LEU A 63 3.49 -0.64 -28.48
C LEU A 63 4.37 -1.88 -28.31
N LEU A 64 5.12 -1.96 -27.21
CA LEU A 64 5.92 -3.14 -26.86
C LEU A 64 5.02 -4.37 -26.72
N MET A 65 3.92 -4.26 -25.98
CA MET A 65 2.96 -5.35 -25.82
C MET A 65 2.37 -5.81 -27.16
N PHE A 66 1.99 -4.88 -28.04
CA PHE A 66 1.54 -5.25 -29.39
C PHE A 66 2.63 -5.93 -30.22
N THR A 67 3.87 -5.46 -30.12
CA THR A 67 5.01 -6.04 -30.83
C THR A 67 5.29 -7.46 -30.34
N ASP A 68 5.25 -7.70 -29.04
CA ASP A 68 5.41 -9.03 -28.44
C ASP A 68 4.29 -9.98 -28.88
N MET A 69 3.03 -9.51 -28.90
CA MET A 69 1.90 -10.32 -29.38
C MET A 69 2.02 -10.67 -30.87
N LEU A 70 2.55 -9.76 -31.69
CA LEU A 70 2.84 -10.02 -33.10
C LEU A 70 3.99 -11.02 -33.27
N ALA A 71 5.05 -10.88 -32.49
CA ALA A 71 6.19 -11.80 -32.52
C ALA A 71 5.79 -13.22 -32.12
N VAL A 72 4.98 -13.36 -31.06
CA VAL A 72 4.43 -14.66 -30.62
C VAL A 72 3.50 -15.25 -31.67
N SER A 73 2.64 -14.44 -32.29
CA SER A 73 1.75 -14.88 -33.38
C SER A 73 2.56 -15.45 -34.54
N TRP A 74 3.57 -14.71 -35.01
CA TRP A 74 4.48 -15.14 -36.07
C TRP A 74 5.20 -16.45 -35.69
N GLY A 75 5.73 -16.52 -34.47
CA GLY A 75 6.37 -17.72 -33.94
C GLY A 75 5.47 -18.95 -34.02
N LEU A 76 4.24 -18.86 -33.50
CA LEU A 76 3.29 -19.97 -33.48
C LEU A 76 2.89 -20.45 -34.89
N VAL A 77 2.80 -19.54 -35.86
CA VAL A 77 2.53 -19.90 -37.26
C VAL A 77 3.69 -20.68 -37.87
N THR A 78 4.94 -20.30 -37.57
CA THR A 78 6.12 -20.99 -38.13
C THR A 78 6.33 -22.40 -37.60
N LEU A 79 5.86 -22.72 -36.39
CA LEU A 79 6.01 -24.05 -35.78
C LEU A 79 5.19 -25.17 -36.46
N ARG A 80 4.26 -24.84 -37.38
CA ARG A 80 3.46 -25.81 -38.17
C ARG A 80 2.76 -26.91 -37.32
N PHE A 81 2.38 -26.59 -36.09
CA PHE A 81 1.53 -27.45 -35.27
C PHE A 81 0.07 -27.47 -35.79
N HIS A 82 -0.76 -28.32 -35.20
CA HIS A 82 -2.18 -28.40 -35.54
C HIS A 82 -2.86 -27.01 -35.35
N PRO A 83 -3.53 -26.46 -36.37
CA PRO A 83 -3.97 -25.06 -36.40
C PRO A 83 -4.97 -24.72 -35.28
N LEU A 84 -5.79 -25.68 -34.86
CA LEU A 84 -6.73 -25.48 -33.75
C LEU A 84 -6.00 -25.29 -32.41
N ILE A 85 -4.89 -25.99 -32.19
CA ILE A 85 -4.14 -25.94 -30.94
C ILE A 85 -3.38 -24.61 -30.86
N THR A 86 -2.71 -24.20 -31.95
CA THR A 86 -1.98 -22.92 -31.99
C THR A 86 -2.91 -21.72 -31.82
N ALA A 87 -4.08 -21.74 -32.45
CA ALA A 87 -5.10 -20.70 -32.27
C ALA A 87 -5.60 -20.63 -30.82
N THR A 88 -5.87 -21.77 -30.19
CA THR A 88 -6.35 -21.82 -28.80
C THR A 88 -5.29 -21.28 -27.84
N VAL A 89 -4.03 -21.69 -27.99
CA VAL A 89 -2.92 -21.19 -27.17
C VAL A 89 -2.73 -19.69 -27.36
N TYR A 90 -2.84 -19.19 -28.59
CA TYR A 90 -2.72 -17.76 -28.87
C TYR A 90 -3.84 -16.94 -28.22
N VAL A 91 -5.09 -17.41 -28.26
CA VAL A 91 -6.22 -16.73 -27.60
C VAL A 91 -6.03 -16.69 -26.08
N LEU A 92 -5.53 -17.78 -25.47
CA LEU A 92 -5.23 -17.80 -24.03
C LEU A 92 -4.12 -16.81 -23.66
N LEU A 93 -3.06 -16.74 -24.46
CA LEU A 93 -2.00 -15.74 -24.26
C LEU A 93 -2.53 -14.31 -24.41
N LEU A 94 -3.34 -14.05 -25.43
CA LEU A 94 -3.97 -12.74 -25.62
C LEU A 94 -4.82 -12.35 -24.41
N MET A 95 -5.70 -13.23 -23.93
CA MET A 95 -6.48 -12.97 -22.72
C MET A 95 -5.59 -12.67 -21.51
N LEU A 96 -4.50 -13.42 -21.33
CA LEU A 96 -3.58 -13.22 -20.21
C LEU A 96 -2.89 -11.86 -20.29
N PHE A 97 -2.31 -11.50 -21.43
CA PHE A 97 -1.59 -10.22 -21.57
C PHE A 97 -2.53 -9.01 -21.54
N LEU A 98 -3.72 -9.11 -22.16
CA LEU A 98 -4.74 -8.07 -22.07
C LEU A 98 -5.26 -7.93 -20.63
N GLY A 99 -5.52 -9.04 -19.94
CA GLY A 99 -5.94 -9.03 -18.54
C GLY A 99 -4.89 -8.39 -17.62
N LEU A 100 -3.61 -8.77 -17.79
CA LEU A 100 -2.51 -8.17 -17.03
C LEU A 100 -2.39 -6.65 -17.28
N ARG A 101 -2.59 -6.20 -18.52
CA ARG A 101 -2.60 -4.77 -18.86
C ARG A 101 -3.72 -4.05 -18.13
N GLU A 102 -4.95 -4.54 -18.18
CA GLU A 102 -6.08 -3.88 -17.52
C GLU A 102 -5.90 -3.82 -16.00
N VAL A 103 -5.40 -4.90 -15.38
CA VAL A 103 -5.05 -4.89 -13.95
C VAL A 103 -3.97 -3.84 -13.65
N ALA A 104 -2.93 -3.74 -14.47
CA ALA A 104 -1.88 -2.74 -14.29
C ALA A 104 -2.42 -1.30 -14.43
N VAL A 105 -3.39 -1.06 -15.32
CA VAL A 105 -4.05 0.25 -15.45
C VAL A 105 -4.89 0.58 -14.22
N GLN A 106 -5.67 -0.38 -13.71
CA GLN A 106 -6.45 -0.18 -12.48
C GLN A 106 -5.53 0.10 -11.28
N MET A 107 -4.42 -0.65 -11.16
CA MET A 107 -3.45 -0.43 -10.09
C MET A 107 -2.66 0.89 -10.22
N ALA A 108 -2.61 1.50 -11.39
CA ALA A 108 -1.89 2.75 -11.60
C ALA A 108 -2.57 3.95 -10.93
N ASN A 109 -3.88 3.86 -10.63
CA ASN A 109 -4.60 4.91 -9.90
C ASN A 109 -5.52 4.30 -8.83
N PRO A 110 -4.97 3.92 -7.66
CA PRO A 110 -5.73 3.23 -6.61
C PRO A 110 -6.67 4.14 -5.79
N PHE A 111 -6.71 5.43 -6.11
CA PHE A 111 -7.54 6.45 -5.45
C PHE A 111 -8.65 6.98 -6.38
N GLY A 112 -8.96 6.23 -7.43
CA GLY A 112 -10.02 6.57 -8.37
C GLY A 112 -11.42 6.25 -7.82
N THR A 113 -12.32 5.96 -8.75
CA THR A 113 -13.71 5.57 -8.47
C THR A 113 -14.01 4.15 -8.90
N ASP A 114 -12.97 3.34 -9.19
CA ASP A 114 -13.13 1.98 -9.65
C ASP A 114 -13.53 1.07 -8.49
N ALA A 115 -14.19 -0.05 -8.80
CA ALA A 115 -14.69 -0.99 -7.80
C ALA A 115 -13.59 -1.66 -6.95
N VAL A 116 -12.33 -1.57 -7.41
CA VAL A 116 -11.15 -2.15 -6.76
C VAL A 116 -10.30 -1.10 -6.03
N ASP A 117 -10.71 0.17 -6.04
CA ASP A 117 -10.00 1.28 -5.41
C ASP A 117 -10.23 1.34 -3.90
N PHE A 118 -9.40 2.14 -3.22
CA PHE A 118 -9.57 2.37 -1.79
C PHE A 118 -10.75 3.29 -1.50
N ASP A 119 -11.65 2.88 -0.59
CA ASP A 119 -12.74 3.71 -0.08
C ASP A 119 -12.20 4.73 0.94
N ILE A 120 -11.73 5.87 0.41
CA ILE A 120 -11.12 6.97 1.19
C ILE A 120 -12.15 7.55 2.17
N ASP A 121 -13.41 7.66 1.77
CA ASP A 121 -14.47 8.24 2.59
C ASP A 121 -14.73 7.40 3.84
N LYS A 122 -14.84 6.07 3.66
CA LYS A 122 -14.99 5.14 4.79
C LYS A 122 -13.76 5.14 5.68
N PHE A 123 -12.56 5.16 5.10
CA PHE A 123 -11.31 5.22 5.87
C PHE A 123 -11.24 6.50 6.71
N LEU A 124 -11.51 7.67 6.13
CA LEU A 124 -11.44 8.95 6.80
C LEU A 124 -12.52 9.09 7.89
N ALA A 125 -13.74 8.64 7.61
CA ALA A 125 -14.81 8.59 8.61
C ALA A 125 -14.42 7.71 9.81
N GLY A 126 -13.83 6.54 9.55
CA GLY A 126 -13.31 5.64 10.58
C GLY A 126 -12.18 6.26 11.41
N ALA A 127 -11.21 6.90 10.74
CA ALA A 127 -10.08 7.57 11.38
C ALA A 127 -10.54 8.73 12.28
N CYS A 128 -11.44 9.59 11.78
CA CYS A 128 -12.01 10.69 12.57
C CYS A 128 -12.82 10.18 13.77
N LYS A 129 -13.66 9.17 13.57
CA LYS A 129 -14.44 8.56 14.66
C LYS A 129 -13.54 7.98 15.74
N ASN A 130 -12.45 7.31 15.36
CA ASN A 130 -11.47 6.76 16.29
C ASN A 130 -10.73 7.87 17.04
N ALA A 131 -10.27 8.90 16.34
CA ALA A 131 -9.60 10.05 16.96
C ALA A 131 -10.49 10.74 18.01
N VAL A 132 -11.78 10.97 17.69
CA VAL A 132 -12.76 11.53 18.62
C VAL A 132 -13.00 10.61 19.81
N ALA A 133 -13.09 9.29 19.60
CA ALA A 133 -13.28 8.32 20.68
C ALA A 133 -12.10 8.33 21.66
N ILE A 134 -10.86 8.31 21.16
CA ILE A 134 -9.64 8.35 22.00
C ILE A 134 -9.56 9.66 22.79
N LEU A 135 -9.85 10.80 22.13
CA LEU A 135 -9.84 12.10 22.80
C LEU A 135 -10.91 12.17 23.90
N ASN A 136 -12.12 11.68 23.64
CA ASN A 136 -13.19 11.66 24.63
C ASN A 136 -12.91 10.69 25.80
N ASP A 137 -12.29 9.54 25.54
CA ASP A 137 -11.88 8.58 26.58
C ASP A 137 -10.81 9.18 27.50
N SER A 138 -9.84 9.89 26.92
CA SER A 138 -8.75 10.54 27.68
C SER A 138 -9.19 11.66 28.62
N TRP A 139 -10.36 12.27 28.37
CA TRP A 139 -10.90 13.35 29.19
C TRP A 139 -11.78 12.86 30.35
N GLY A 140 -12.14 11.56 30.36
CA GLY A 140 -12.90 10.90 31.43
C GLY A 140 -11.97 10.34 32.51
N GLY A 141 -11.70 11.12 33.56
CA GLY A 141 -10.90 10.66 34.70
C GLY A 141 -11.42 9.34 35.31
N TYR A 142 -10.51 8.38 35.50
CA TYR A 142 -10.65 7.18 36.34
C TYR A 142 -12.02 6.48 36.32
N THR A 143 -12.33 5.73 35.26
CA THR A 143 -13.18 4.54 35.42
C THR A 143 -12.53 3.40 34.66
N GLY A 144 -12.09 2.36 35.36
CA GLY A 144 -11.25 1.28 34.83
C GLY A 144 -11.95 0.45 33.74
N TYR A 145 -11.91 0.95 32.51
CA TYR A 145 -12.29 0.23 31.32
C TYR A 145 -11.04 0.10 30.46
N THR A 146 -10.53 -1.12 30.31
CA THR A 146 -9.52 -1.40 29.29
C THR A 146 -10.18 -1.20 27.93
N PRO A 147 -9.62 -0.39 27.01
CA PRO A 147 -10.14 -0.33 25.67
C PRO A 147 -9.92 -1.70 25.03
N SER A 148 -10.97 -2.52 24.97
CA SER A 148 -11.04 -3.55 23.94
C SER A 148 -11.04 -2.77 22.63
N ILE A 149 -9.91 -2.78 21.93
CA ILE A 149 -9.87 -2.46 20.51
C ILE A 149 -10.99 -3.30 19.89
N SER A 150 -12.13 -2.66 19.62
CA SER A 150 -13.22 -3.25 18.89
C SER A 150 -12.64 -3.51 17.50
N THR A 151 -12.20 -4.75 17.30
CA THR A 151 -11.83 -5.31 15.99
C THR A 151 -13.06 -5.55 15.13
N ASP A 152 -14.20 -4.90 15.41
CA ASP A 152 -15.46 -5.05 14.69
C ASP A 152 -15.42 -4.39 13.29
N VAL A 153 -14.22 -4.13 12.76
CA VAL A 153 -14.02 -3.79 11.34
C VAL A 153 -13.95 -5.06 10.47
N VAL A 154 -14.15 -6.25 11.04
CA VAL A 154 -14.36 -7.48 10.26
C VAL A 154 -15.70 -8.13 10.62
N GLU A 155 -16.77 -7.72 9.93
CA GLU A 155 -17.76 -8.70 9.48
C GLU A 155 -17.69 -8.87 7.96
N PRO A 156 -17.47 -10.12 7.48
CA PRO A 156 -17.44 -10.48 6.08
C PRO A 156 -18.83 -10.94 5.60
N GLY A 157 -19.40 -10.28 4.59
CA GLY A 157 -20.32 -10.89 3.63
C GLY A 157 -21.71 -11.38 4.09
N LEU A 158 -22.66 -11.30 3.15
CA LEU A 158 -23.92 -12.05 3.08
C LEU A 158 -25.11 -11.55 3.95
N ALA A 159 -25.86 -10.60 3.39
CA ALA A 159 -27.32 -10.56 3.50
C ALA A 159 -27.92 -9.87 2.27
N MET A 160 -27.86 -10.54 1.11
CA MET A 160 -28.76 -10.28 -0.01
C MET A 160 -29.49 -11.59 -0.33
N GLU A 161 -30.34 -11.99 0.59
CA GLU A 161 -31.43 -12.93 0.35
C GLU A 161 -32.71 -12.10 0.25
N GLY A 162 -33.38 -12.17 -0.90
CA GLY A 162 -34.83 -12.01 -0.99
C GLY A 162 -35.37 -10.62 -1.31
N MET A 163 -35.35 -10.24 -2.59
CA MET A 163 -36.49 -9.57 -3.21
C MET A 163 -36.71 -10.09 -4.64
N ALA A 164 -37.79 -10.87 -4.77
CA ALA A 164 -38.70 -11.10 -5.91
C ALA A 164 -38.12 -11.33 -7.31
#